data_AF-A0A1Q5R060-F1
#
_entry.id   AF-A0A1Q5R060-F1
#
_cell.length_a   1.000
_cell.length_b   1.000
_cell.length_c   1.000
_cell.angle_alpha   90.00
_cell.angle_beta   90.00
_cell.angle_gamma   90.00
#
_symmetry.space_group_name_H-M   'P 1'
#
loop_
_entity.id
_entity.type
_entity.pdbx_description
1 polymer ?
#
loop_
_entity_poly.entity_id
_entity_poly.type
_entity_poly.pdbx_seq_one_letter_code
_entity_poly.pdbx_strand_id
1 'polypeptide(L)'
;MSVASLSYADLGARLNISREAARSLARRRRLPRSRSDDGKALVSVDLSEFRHMPRPRIGRQADPVAVSEAKMEALEIEACKAEIARLEAAAAGYRADFERERERADRLAVELQQVAAETAAVNERAARLAIETLEIEASKAETARLEAVAAGYRVVFERERERADGLAVELQQAAAETAAVNGRAARLEDEVEALRSGGADGSIAGQAAHRLGRLAASIVEADRAARR
;
A
#
# COMPACT_ATOMS: atom_id res chain seq x y z
N MET A 1 93.02 56.28 -74.81
CA MET A 1 92.37 55.68 -73.62
C MET A 1 92.45 56.69 -72.49
N SER A 2 91.33 57.28 -72.09
CA SER A 2 91.29 58.41 -71.15
C SER A 2 91.12 57.93 -69.71
N VAL A 3 92.24 57.72 -69.01
CA VAL A 3 92.23 57.47 -67.56
C VAL A 3 91.86 58.77 -66.85
N ALA A 4 90.75 58.77 -66.12
CA ALA A 4 90.32 59.92 -65.33
C ALA A 4 90.65 59.71 -63.85
N SER A 5 91.29 60.69 -63.23
CA SER A 5 91.54 60.70 -61.78
C SER A 5 90.37 61.40 -61.08
N LEU A 6 89.54 60.64 -60.38
CA LEU A 6 88.31 61.12 -59.74
C LEU A 6 88.38 60.94 -58.22
N SER A 7 87.78 61.86 -57.46
CA SER A 7 87.59 61.63 -56.02
C SER A 7 86.53 60.54 -55.79
N TYR A 8 86.49 59.93 -54.59
CA TYR A 8 85.44 58.95 -54.27
C TYR A 8 84.02 59.54 -54.35
N ALA A 9 83.87 60.85 -54.13
CA ALA A 9 82.58 61.51 -54.25
C ALA A 9 82.16 61.59 -55.73
N ASP A 10 83.09 62.02 -56.60
CA ASP A 10 82.83 62.14 -58.04
C ASP A 10 82.65 60.76 -58.69
N LEU A 11 83.39 59.75 -58.24
CA LEU A 11 83.24 58.36 -58.67
C LEU A 11 81.88 57.78 -58.22
N GLY A 12 81.45 58.08 -56.99
CA GLY A 12 80.14 57.67 -56.47
C GLY A 12 78.99 58.32 -57.24
N ALA A 13 79.09 59.63 -57.49
CA ALA A 13 78.12 60.38 -58.29
C ALA A 13 78.00 59.83 -59.71
N ARG A 14 79.12 59.47 -60.35
CA ARG A 14 79.10 58.90 -61.71
C ARG A 14 78.57 57.47 -61.79
N LEU A 15 78.75 56.66 -60.74
CA LEU A 15 78.27 55.27 -60.70
C LEU A 15 76.90 55.10 -60.01
N ASN A 16 76.27 56.20 -59.60
CA ASN A 16 75.02 56.24 -58.83
C ASN A 16 75.05 55.35 -57.57
N ILE A 17 76.18 55.38 -56.85
CA ILE A 17 76.38 54.66 -55.59
C ILE A 17 76.88 55.62 -54.52
N SER A 18 76.71 55.25 -53.25
CA SER A 18 77.21 56.08 -52.14
C SER A 18 78.74 56.23 -52.21
N ARG A 19 79.27 57.34 -51.68
CA ARG A 19 80.72 57.59 -51.56
C ARG A 19 81.45 56.43 -50.88
N GLU A 20 80.83 55.80 -49.89
CA GLU A 20 81.39 54.66 -49.17
C GLU A 20 81.36 53.37 -50.01
N ALA A 21 80.29 53.15 -50.77
CA ALA A 21 80.23 52.06 -51.74
C ALA A 21 81.30 52.23 -52.82
N ALA A 22 81.55 53.45 -53.31
CA ALA A 22 82.64 53.75 -54.23
C ALA A 22 84.03 53.49 -53.59
N ARG A 23 84.23 53.85 -52.31
CA ARG A 23 85.46 53.54 -51.56
C ARG A 23 85.66 52.03 -51.39
N SER A 24 84.61 51.30 -51.05
CA SER A 24 84.61 49.84 -50.89
C SER A 24 84.89 49.15 -52.23
N LEU A 25 84.27 49.63 -53.31
CA LEU A 25 84.50 49.14 -54.67
C LEU A 25 85.95 49.34 -55.09
N ALA A 26 86.51 50.54 -54.88
CA ALA A 26 87.91 50.82 -55.18
C ALA A 26 88.88 49.97 -54.34
N ARG A 27 88.55 49.65 -53.07
CA ARG A 27 89.32 48.72 -52.24
C ARG A 27 89.26 47.29 -52.79
N ARG A 28 88.05 46.79 -53.08
CA ARG A 28 87.84 45.44 -53.62
C ARG A 28 88.53 45.25 -54.98
N ARG A 29 88.58 46.29 -55.81
CA ARG A 29 89.20 46.28 -57.14
C ARG A 29 90.65 46.74 -57.17
N ARG A 30 91.23 47.11 -56.01
CA ARG A 30 92.64 47.55 -55.85
C ARG A 30 93.07 48.64 -56.84
N LEU A 31 92.19 49.62 -57.08
CA LEU A 31 92.46 50.67 -58.07
C LEU A 31 93.61 51.60 -57.64
N PRO A 32 94.44 52.10 -58.58
CA PRO A 32 95.54 53.02 -58.29
C PRO A 32 95.04 54.30 -57.61
N ARG A 33 95.75 54.74 -56.58
CA ARG A 33 95.40 55.94 -55.79
C ARG A 33 96.54 56.95 -55.85
N SER A 34 96.18 58.20 -56.10
CA SER A 34 97.08 59.35 -55.96
C SER A 34 96.47 60.36 -54.98
N ARG A 35 97.27 61.34 -54.57
CA ARG A 35 96.79 62.50 -53.79
C ARG A 35 96.71 63.70 -54.72
N SER A 36 95.59 64.42 -54.64
CA SER A 36 95.45 65.75 -55.24
C SER A 36 96.26 66.77 -54.43
N ASP A 37 96.55 67.93 -55.03
CA ASP A 37 97.21 69.06 -54.35
C ASP A 37 96.43 69.53 -53.09
N ASP A 38 95.10 69.36 -53.06
CA ASP A 38 94.24 69.61 -51.90
C ASP A 38 94.24 68.47 -50.84
N GLY A 39 95.14 67.49 -50.94
CA GLY A 39 95.27 66.35 -50.03
C GLY A 39 94.19 65.26 -50.15
N LYS A 40 93.21 65.41 -51.07
CA LYS A 40 92.15 64.40 -51.30
C LYS A 40 92.68 63.19 -52.08
N ALA A 41 92.17 62.00 -51.73
CA ALA A 41 92.50 60.78 -52.45
C ALA A 41 91.75 60.72 -53.79
N LEU A 42 92.52 60.67 -54.87
CA LEU A 42 92.04 60.46 -56.23
C LEU A 42 92.25 58.99 -56.62
N VAL A 43 91.29 58.43 -57.35
CA VAL A 43 91.36 57.08 -57.90
C VAL A 43 91.38 57.20 -59.41
N SER A 44 92.38 56.60 -60.04
CA SER A 44 92.47 56.52 -61.50
C SER A 44 91.58 55.38 -61.99
N VAL A 45 90.57 55.70 -62.79
CA VAL A 45 89.59 54.73 -63.30
C VAL A 45 89.49 54.88 -64.82
N ASP A 46 89.56 53.76 -65.54
CA ASP A 46 89.08 53.69 -66.92
C ASP A 46 87.57 53.49 -66.89
N LEU A 47 86.83 54.52 -67.28
CA LEU A 47 85.37 54.57 -67.12
C LEU A 47 84.64 53.67 -68.11
N SER A 48 85.32 53.14 -69.12
CA SER A 48 84.74 52.26 -70.14
C SER A 48 84.40 50.87 -69.57
N GLU A 49 85.08 50.45 -68.50
CA GLU A 49 84.98 49.08 -67.96
C GLU A 49 84.03 48.93 -66.76
N PHE A 50 83.53 50.01 -66.15
CA PHE A 50 82.85 49.93 -64.86
C PHE A 50 81.31 50.04 -64.95
N ARG A 51 80.60 48.90 -64.87
CA ARG A 51 79.17 48.81 -64.54
C ARG A 51 78.96 47.99 -63.27
N HIS A 52 78.18 48.51 -62.32
CA HIS A 52 77.84 47.81 -61.06
C HIS A 52 76.52 47.04 -61.20
N MET A 53 76.52 45.73 -60.91
CA MET A 53 75.31 44.88 -60.86
C MET A 53 75.15 44.24 -59.46
N PRO A 54 74.05 44.47 -58.73
CA PRO A 54 73.77 43.85 -57.42
C PRO A 54 73.45 42.35 -57.54
N ARG A 55 73.89 41.53 -56.57
CA ARG A 55 73.68 40.05 -56.56
C ARG A 55 72.38 39.66 -55.82
N PRO A 56 71.58 38.69 -56.32
CA PRO A 56 70.34 38.24 -55.66
C PRO A 56 70.58 37.30 -54.47
N ARG A 57 69.64 37.29 -53.51
CA ARG A 57 69.69 36.50 -52.26
C ARG A 57 69.12 35.08 -52.47
N ILE A 58 69.83 34.07 -51.99
CA ILE A 58 69.46 32.64 -52.06
C ILE A 58 68.49 32.30 -50.91
N GLY A 59 67.39 31.58 -51.20
CA GLY A 59 66.30 31.27 -50.26
C GLY A 59 66.63 30.20 -49.20
N ARG A 60 66.00 30.30 -48.01
CA ARG A 60 66.11 29.35 -46.90
C ARG A 60 65.26 28.10 -47.14
N GLN A 61 65.86 26.92 -46.95
CA GLN A 61 65.17 25.63 -46.84
C GLN A 61 64.61 25.49 -45.40
N ALA A 62 63.43 24.89 -45.24
CA ALA A 62 62.76 24.77 -43.94
C ALA A 62 63.55 23.90 -42.95
N ASP A 63 63.52 24.27 -41.67
CA ASP A 63 64.30 23.64 -40.59
C ASP A 63 63.77 22.23 -40.26
N PRO A 64 64.61 21.17 -40.23
CA PRO A 64 64.17 19.79 -39.97
C PRO A 64 63.50 19.59 -38.60
N VAL A 65 63.89 20.40 -37.60
CA VAL A 65 63.40 20.33 -36.23
C VAL A 65 61.91 20.71 -36.14
N ALA A 66 61.49 21.73 -36.87
CA ALA A 66 60.09 22.16 -36.93
C ALA A 66 59.19 21.08 -37.57
N VAL A 67 59.74 20.31 -38.52
CA VAL A 67 59.01 19.20 -39.15
C VAL A 67 58.83 18.01 -38.19
N SER A 68 59.79 17.75 -37.29
CA SER A 68 59.65 16.72 -36.25
C SER A 68 58.67 17.09 -35.14
N GLU A 69 58.67 18.36 -34.71
CA GLU A 69 57.74 18.84 -33.66
C GLU A 69 56.28 18.74 -34.13
N ALA A 70 55.99 19.19 -35.36
CA ALA A 70 54.65 19.09 -35.93
C ALA A 70 54.16 17.63 -36.08
N LYS A 71 55.08 16.68 -36.32
CA LYS A 71 54.74 15.24 -36.38
C LYS A 71 54.42 14.67 -34.99
N MET A 72 55.16 15.07 -33.97
CA MET A 72 54.89 14.66 -32.59
C MET A 72 53.56 15.22 -32.10
N GLU A 73 53.29 16.51 -32.35
CA GLU A 73 52.02 17.15 -32.01
C GLU A 73 50.83 16.46 -32.71
N ALA A 74 50.98 16.10 -33.99
CA ALA A 74 49.96 15.35 -34.72
C ALA A 74 49.70 13.96 -34.08
N LEU A 75 50.75 13.25 -33.65
CA LEU A 75 50.61 11.96 -32.97
C LEU A 75 49.91 12.10 -31.60
N GLU A 76 50.23 13.14 -30.84
CA GLU A 76 49.59 13.43 -29.55
C GLU A 76 48.11 13.79 -29.72
N ILE A 77 47.76 14.58 -30.73
CA ILE A 77 46.38 14.90 -31.08
C ILE A 77 45.60 13.63 -31.44
N GLU A 78 46.18 12.76 -32.27
CA GLU A 78 45.53 11.49 -32.63
C GLU A 78 45.38 10.55 -31.42
N ALA A 79 46.37 10.50 -30.51
CA ALA A 79 46.26 9.75 -29.27
C ALA A 79 45.15 10.29 -28.36
N CYS A 80 45.05 11.61 -28.20
CA CYS A 80 43.98 12.26 -27.45
C CYS A 80 42.60 11.97 -28.06
N LYS A 81 42.45 12.03 -29.38
CA LYS A 81 41.19 11.68 -30.06
C LYS A 81 40.80 10.23 -29.82
N ALA A 82 41.77 9.31 -29.89
CA ALA A 82 41.52 7.90 -29.61
C ALA A 82 41.06 7.69 -28.16
N GLU A 83 41.64 8.41 -27.20
CA GLU A 83 41.23 8.31 -25.80
C GLU A 83 39.86 8.93 -25.54
N ILE A 84 39.55 10.08 -26.16
CA ILE A 84 38.19 10.66 -26.12
C ILE A 84 37.17 9.65 -26.64
N ALA A 85 37.44 9.02 -27.79
CA ALA A 85 36.52 8.02 -28.35
C ALA A 85 36.33 6.81 -27.42
N ARG A 86 37.39 6.37 -26.72
CA ARG A 86 37.29 5.29 -25.71
C ARG A 86 36.46 5.70 -24.51
N LEU A 87 36.68 6.90 -23.98
CA LEU A 87 35.93 7.43 -22.84
C LEU A 87 34.46 7.65 -23.17
N GLU A 88 34.16 8.14 -24.37
CA GLU A 88 32.79 8.29 -24.86
C GLU A 88 32.09 6.94 -24.97
N ALA A 89 32.77 5.91 -25.50
CA ALA A 89 32.22 4.55 -25.56
C ALA A 89 31.98 3.98 -24.16
N ALA A 90 32.91 4.17 -23.21
CA ALA A 90 32.74 3.73 -21.83
C ALA A 90 31.59 4.47 -21.12
N ALA A 91 31.48 5.79 -21.30
CA ALA A 91 30.41 6.59 -20.74
C ALA A 91 29.03 6.19 -21.30
N ALA A 92 28.95 5.86 -22.60
CA ALA A 92 27.73 5.31 -23.20
C ALA A 92 27.36 3.95 -22.58
N GLY A 93 28.35 3.08 -22.34
CA GLY A 93 28.14 1.81 -21.64
C GLY A 93 27.58 1.98 -20.22
N TYR A 94 28.21 2.82 -19.41
CA TYR A 94 27.73 3.10 -18.05
C TYR A 94 26.33 3.73 -18.02
N ARG A 95 26.01 4.62 -18.97
CA ARG A 95 24.66 5.17 -19.10
C ARG A 95 23.63 4.08 -19.38
N ALA A 96 23.93 3.16 -20.31
CA ALA A 96 23.04 2.04 -20.61
C ALA A 96 22.86 1.09 -19.40
N ASP A 97 23.93 0.82 -18.65
CA ASP A 97 23.85 0.01 -17.44
C ASP A 97 22.99 0.66 -16.36
N PHE A 98 23.18 1.96 -16.14
CA PHE A 98 22.40 2.73 -15.18
C PHE A 98 20.91 2.75 -15.54
N GLU A 99 20.56 2.97 -16.81
CA GLU A 99 19.17 2.95 -17.26
C GLU A 99 18.52 1.58 -17.06
N ARG A 100 19.25 0.49 -17.36
CA ARG A 100 18.76 -0.87 -17.11
C ARG A 100 18.51 -1.15 -15.64
N GLU A 101 19.41 -0.72 -14.74
CA GLU A 101 19.20 -0.90 -13.31
C GLU A 101 18.08 -0.02 -12.76
N ARG A 102 17.90 1.20 -13.30
CA ARG A 102 16.74 2.04 -12.99
C ARG A 102 15.43 1.35 -13.38
N GLU A 103 15.34 0.81 -14.59
CA GLU A 103 14.14 0.08 -15.05
C GLU A 103 13.86 -1.19 -14.24
N ARG A 104 14.91 -1.87 -13.73
CA ARG A 104 14.73 -3.00 -12.81
C ARG A 104 14.21 -2.53 -11.46
N ALA A 105 14.77 -1.45 -10.90
CA ALA A 105 14.33 -0.88 -9.65
C ALA A 105 12.88 -0.39 -9.73
N ASP A 106 12.49 0.27 -10.82
CA ASP A 106 11.11 0.72 -11.05
C ASP A 106 10.14 -0.46 -11.12
N ARG A 107 10.51 -1.55 -11.80
CA ARG A 107 9.71 -2.78 -11.83
C ARG A 107 9.55 -3.41 -10.45
N LEU A 108 10.65 -3.53 -9.69
CA LEU A 108 10.62 -4.06 -8.34
C LEU A 108 9.78 -3.17 -7.40
N ALA A 109 9.82 -1.86 -7.56
CA ALA A 109 8.99 -0.95 -6.78
C ALA A 109 7.49 -1.17 -7.04
N VAL A 110 7.10 -1.38 -8.31
CA VAL A 110 5.73 -1.72 -8.68
C VAL A 110 5.32 -3.08 -8.10
N GLU A 111 6.17 -4.10 -8.21
CA GLU A 111 5.91 -5.43 -7.64
C GLU A 111 5.74 -5.37 -6.12
N LEU A 112 6.59 -4.64 -5.40
CA LEU A 112 6.47 -4.44 -3.96
C LEU A 112 5.18 -3.72 -3.58
N GLN A 113 4.75 -2.71 -4.35
CA GLN A 113 3.47 -2.04 -4.13
C GLN A 113 2.29 -2.98 -4.35
N GLN A 114 2.35 -3.84 -5.38
CA GLN A 114 1.31 -4.85 -5.64
C GLN A 114 1.24 -5.86 -4.50
N VAL A 115 2.36 -6.44 -4.08
CA VAL A 115 2.41 -7.40 -2.96
C VAL A 115 1.92 -6.76 -1.66
N ALA A 116 2.28 -5.50 -1.40
CA ALA A 116 1.80 -4.77 -0.23
C ALA A 116 0.27 -4.57 -0.27
N ALA A 117 -0.28 -4.20 -1.44
CA ALA A 117 -1.71 -4.04 -1.63
C ALA A 117 -2.47 -5.38 -1.49
N GLU A 118 -1.94 -6.46 -2.05
CA GLU A 118 -2.50 -7.81 -1.91
C GLU A 118 -2.48 -8.28 -0.45
N THR A 119 -1.37 -8.05 0.25
CA THR A 119 -1.25 -8.39 1.67
C THR A 119 -2.25 -7.60 2.52
N ALA A 120 -2.44 -6.31 2.24
CA ALA A 120 -3.45 -5.49 2.92
C ALA A 120 -4.87 -6.02 2.66
N ALA A 121 -5.19 -6.39 1.42
CA ALA A 121 -6.50 -6.95 1.07
C ALA A 121 -6.76 -8.31 1.73
N VAL A 122 -5.74 -9.17 1.84
CA VAL A 122 -5.83 -10.45 2.57
C VAL A 122 -6.09 -10.20 4.06
N ASN A 123 -5.37 -9.26 4.67
CA ASN A 123 -5.56 -8.90 6.07
C ASN A 123 -6.96 -8.33 6.35
N GLU A 124 -7.48 -7.48 5.46
CA GLU A 124 -8.85 -6.96 5.58
C GLU A 124 -9.89 -8.09 5.49
N ARG A 125 -9.72 -9.03 4.55
CA ARG A 125 -10.60 -10.21 4.45
C ARG A 125 -10.53 -11.08 5.71
N ALA A 126 -9.34 -11.31 6.25
CA ALA A 126 -9.16 -12.06 7.49
C ALA A 126 -9.86 -11.38 8.68
N ALA A 127 -9.78 -10.05 8.78
CA ALA A 127 -10.47 -9.29 9.82
C ALA A 127 -12.00 -9.38 9.69
N ARG A 128 -12.54 -9.31 8.46
CA ARG A 128 -13.99 -9.49 8.21
C ARG A 128 -14.46 -10.89 8.61
N LEU A 129 -13.72 -11.93 8.23
CA LEU A 129 -14.04 -13.31 8.62
C LEU A 129 -13.98 -13.50 10.13
N ALA A 130 -13.01 -12.88 10.82
CA ALA A 130 -12.94 -12.93 12.28
C ALA A 130 -14.18 -12.31 12.95
N ILE A 131 -14.67 -11.17 12.44
CA ILE A 131 -15.90 -10.55 12.94
C ILE A 131 -17.11 -11.46 12.71
N GLU A 132 -17.26 -12.01 11.50
CA GLU A 132 -18.36 -12.92 11.16
C GLU A 132 -18.35 -14.17 12.06
N THR A 133 -17.18 -14.73 12.38
CA THR A 133 -17.08 -15.86 13.30
C THR A 133 -17.58 -15.53 14.70
N LEU A 134 -17.29 -14.33 15.21
CA LEU A 134 -17.78 -13.88 16.51
C LEU A 134 -19.30 -13.66 16.50
N GLU A 135 -19.86 -13.12 15.41
CA GLU A 135 -21.30 -12.94 15.25
C GLU A 135 -22.05 -14.29 15.21
N ILE A 136 -21.47 -15.29 14.54
CA ILE A 136 -22.00 -16.66 14.52
C ILE A 136 -21.97 -17.27 15.92
N GLU A 137 -20.86 -17.12 16.66
CA GLU A 137 -20.75 -17.61 18.03
C GLU A 137 -21.76 -16.94 18.97
N ALA A 138 -21.92 -15.62 18.88
CA ALA A 138 -22.92 -14.88 19.64
C ALA A 138 -24.35 -15.35 19.31
N SER A 139 -24.65 -15.57 18.03
CA SER A 139 -25.97 -16.05 17.57
C SER A 139 -26.26 -17.47 18.06
N LYS A 140 -25.25 -18.35 18.08
CA LYS A 140 -25.37 -19.69 18.66
C LYS A 140 -25.64 -19.65 20.16
N ALA A 141 -24.94 -18.78 20.90
CA ALA A 141 -25.16 -18.59 22.33
C ALA A 141 -26.58 -18.08 22.62
N GLU A 142 -27.09 -17.14 21.82
CA GLU A 142 -28.45 -16.63 21.98
C GLU A 142 -29.51 -17.70 21.65
N THR A 143 -29.27 -18.50 20.61
CA THR A 143 -30.14 -19.65 20.29
C THR A 143 -30.23 -20.61 21.47
N ALA A 144 -29.09 -20.97 22.08
CA ALA A 144 -29.06 -21.85 23.24
C ALA A 144 -29.80 -21.25 24.46
N ARG A 145 -29.70 -19.93 24.67
CA ARG A 145 -30.46 -19.23 25.72
C ARG A 145 -31.96 -19.29 25.46
N LEU A 146 -32.39 -19.02 24.23
CA LEU A 146 -33.81 -19.06 23.85
C LEU A 146 -34.38 -20.49 23.96
N GLU A 147 -33.61 -21.50 23.61
CA GLU A 147 -33.99 -22.91 23.81
C GLU A 147 -34.18 -23.25 25.29
N ALA A 148 -33.28 -22.79 26.16
CA ALA A 148 -33.40 -22.99 27.61
C ALA A 148 -34.65 -22.29 28.17
N VAL A 149 -34.92 -21.06 27.73
CA VAL A 149 -36.14 -20.31 28.09
C VAL A 149 -37.40 -21.04 27.60
N ALA A 150 -37.41 -21.49 26.35
CA ALA A 150 -38.53 -22.24 25.77
C ALA A 150 -38.78 -23.57 26.50
N ALA A 151 -37.72 -24.29 26.89
CA ALA A 151 -37.83 -25.49 27.71
C ALA A 151 -38.45 -25.18 29.08
N GLY A 152 -38.05 -24.08 29.72
CA GLY A 152 -38.66 -23.60 30.96
C GLY A 152 -40.15 -23.33 30.81
N TYR A 153 -40.57 -22.65 29.74
CA TYR A 153 -41.99 -22.40 29.46
C TYR A 153 -42.78 -23.69 29.22
N ARG A 154 -42.20 -24.67 28.52
CA ARG A 154 -42.87 -25.98 28.29
C ARG A 154 -43.17 -26.68 29.62
N VAL A 155 -42.22 -26.69 30.56
CA VAL A 155 -42.43 -27.29 31.89
C VAL A 155 -43.57 -26.59 32.65
N VAL A 156 -43.59 -25.25 32.64
CA VAL A 156 -44.67 -24.50 33.29
C VAL A 156 -46.01 -24.80 32.64
N PHE A 157 -46.07 -24.83 31.31
CA PHE A 157 -47.29 -25.13 30.57
C PHE A 157 -47.81 -26.53 30.87
N GLU A 158 -46.95 -27.55 30.89
CA GLU A 158 -47.33 -28.92 31.23
C GLU A 158 -47.88 -29.01 32.66
N ARG A 159 -47.24 -28.33 33.62
CA ARG A 159 -47.72 -28.27 35.00
C ARG A 159 -49.10 -27.62 35.12
N GLU A 160 -49.33 -26.51 34.42
CA GLU A 160 -50.64 -25.85 34.43
C GLU A 160 -51.72 -26.69 33.74
N ARG A 161 -51.35 -27.43 32.68
CA ARG A 161 -52.25 -28.39 32.05
C ARG A 161 -52.65 -29.50 33.03
N GLU A 162 -51.68 -30.13 33.70
CA GLU A 162 -51.95 -31.17 34.71
C GLU A 162 -52.84 -30.67 35.86
N ARG A 163 -52.62 -29.42 36.32
CA ARG A 163 -53.48 -28.78 37.31
C ARG A 163 -54.90 -28.58 36.79
N ALA A 164 -55.05 -28.10 35.57
CA ALA A 164 -56.37 -27.89 34.96
C ALA A 164 -57.11 -29.22 34.79
N ASP A 165 -56.41 -30.28 34.35
CA ASP A 165 -56.97 -31.62 34.23
C ASP A 165 -57.41 -32.16 35.59
N GLY A 166 -56.61 -31.97 36.64
CA GLY A 166 -56.97 -32.34 38.02
C GLY A 166 -58.22 -31.61 38.52
N LEU A 167 -58.27 -30.28 38.35
CA LEU A 167 -59.44 -29.47 38.73
C LEU A 167 -60.70 -29.89 37.96
N ALA A 168 -60.59 -30.25 36.68
CA ALA A 168 -61.72 -30.72 35.90
C ALA A 168 -62.31 -32.02 36.48
N VAL A 169 -61.46 -32.94 36.94
CA VAL A 169 -61.89 -34.18 37.61
C VAL A 169 -62.55 -33.87 38.96
N GLU A 170 -61.97 -32.99 39.77
CA GLU A 170 -62.56 -32.59 41.06
C GLU A 170 -63.94 -31.95 40.87
N LEU A 171 -64.11 -31.08 39.87
CA LEU A 171 -65.41 -30.48 39.55
C LEU A 171 -66.44 -31.52 39.09
N GLN A 172 -66.04 -32.52 38.29
CA GLN A 172 -66.93 -33.61 37.90
C GLN A 172 -67.37 -34.45 39.10
N GLN A 173 -66.46 -34.74 40.02
CA GLN A 173 -66.77 -35.47 41.26
C GLN A 173 -67.73 -34.67 42.14
N ALA A 174 -67.43 -33.39 42.40
CA ALA A 174 -68.30 -32.51 43.17
C ALA A 174 -69.70 -32.38 42.54
N ALA A 175 -69.79 -32.30 41.21
CA ALA A 175 -71.08 -32.28 40.50
C ALA A 175 -71.84 -33.60 40.68
N ALA A 176 -71.16 -34.75 40.59
CA ALA A 176 -71.78 -36.07 40.79
C ALA A 176 -72.25 -36.26 42.25
N GLU A 177 -71.46 -35.83 43.23
CA GLU A 177 -71.84 -35.84 44.64
C GLU A 177 -73.05 -34.94 44.90
N THR A 178 -73.06 -33.73 44.35
CA THR A 178 -74.20 -32.79 44.45
C THR A 178 -75.45 -33.41 43.84
N ALA A 179 -75.34 -34.04 42.67
CA ALA A 179 -76.45 -34.74 42.03
C ALA A 179 -76.96 -35.92 42.88
N ALA A 180 -76.05 -36.70 43.50
CA ALA A 180 -76.42 -37.81 44.37
C ALA A 180 -77.12 -37.33 45.65
N VAL A 181 -76.66 -36.23 46.25
CA VAL A 181 -77.31 -35.60 47.41
C VAL A 181 -78.72 -35.12 47.03
N ASN A 182 -78.86 -34.42 45.91
CA ASN A 182 -80.15 -33.96 45.41
C ASN A 182 -81.10 -35.14 45.13
N GLY A 183 -80.59 -36.23 44.53
CA GLY A 183 -81.37 -37.44 44.29
C GLY A 183 -81.83 -38.13 45.59
N ARG A 184 -81.02 -38.10 46.65
CA ARG A 184 -81.43 -38.58 47.98
C ARG A 184 -82.47 -37.67 48.62
N ALA A 185 -82.32 -36.35 48.50
CA ALA A 185 -83.29 -35.38 48.99
C ALA A 185 -84.67 -35.58 48.32
N ALA A 186 -84.71 -35.73 46.99
CA ALA A 186 -85.95 -36.01 46.27
C ALA A 186 -86.63 -37.32 46.73
N ARG A 187 -85.87 -38.40 46.94
CA ARG A 187 -86.42 -39.65 47.49
C ARG A 187 -87.00 -39.47 48.89
N LEU A 188 -86.32 -38.70 49.75
CA LEU A 188 -86.83 -38.39 51.08
C LEU A 188 -88.10 -37.52 51.02
N GLU A 189 -88.16 -36.57 50.08
CA GLU A 189 -89.38 -35.78 49.82
C GLU A 189 -90.54 -36.69 49.40
N ASP A 190 -90.31 -37.62 48.45
CA ASP A 190 -91.29 -38.62 48.02
C ASP A 190 -91.74 -39.53 49.18
N GLU A 191 -90.81 -40.01 50.02
CA GLU A 191 -91.13 -40.83 51.21
C GLU A 191 -91.97 -40.05 52.24
N VAL A 192 -91.63 -38.78 52.50
CA VAL A 192 -92.38 -37.91 53.40
C VAL A 192 -93.78 -37.64 52.84
N GLU A 193 -93.93 -37.44 51.53
CA GLU A 193 -95.22 -37.28 50.88
C GLU A 193 -96.06 -38.57 50.91
N ALA A 194 -95.44 -39.73 50.69
CA ALA A 194 -96.08 -41.03 50.84
C ALA A 194 -96.57 -41.28 52.27
N LEU A 195 -95.79 -40.89 53.29
CA LEU A 195 -96.23 -40.96 54.69
C LEU A 195 -97.39 -40.02 55.00
N ARG A 196 -97.40 -38.81 54.41
CA ARG A 196 -98.50 -37.84 54.56
C ARG A 196 -99.79 -38.32 53.90
N SER A 197 -99.70 -38.94 52.72
CA SER A 197 -100.86 -39.45 51.97
C SER A 197 -101.37 -40.81 52.48
N GLY A 198 -100.48 -41.71 52.92
CA GLY A 198 -100.80 -42.99 53.54
C GLY A 198 -101.31 -42.90 54.97
N GLY A 199 -101.17 -41.74 55.63
CA GLY A 199 -101.73 -41.44 56.95
C GLY A 199 -103.26 -41.34 57.01
N ALA A 200 -103.97 -41.60 55.90
CA ALA A 200 -105.42 -41.68 55.86
C ALA A 200 -105.98 -43.03 56.38
N ASP A 201 -105.18 -44.10 56.42
CA ASP A 201 -105.56 -45.38 57.03
C ASP A 201 -104.90 -45.53 58.41
N GLY A 202 -105.68 -45.31 59.48
CA GLY A 202 -105.27 -45.24 60.89
C GLY A 202 -104.64 -46.48 61.53
N SER A 203 -104.01 -47.36 60.76
CA SER A 203 -103.40 -48.62 61.19
C SER A 203 -102.12 -48.45 62.02
N ILE A 204 -101.25 -47.49 61.67
CA ILE A 204 -99.96 -47.31 62.36
C ILE A 204 -100.15 -46.75 63.78
N ALA A 205 -101.08 -45.80 63.95
CA ALA A 205 -101.44 -45.27 65.27
C ALA A 205 -102.10 -46.35 66.15
N GLY A 206 -102.95 -47.19 65.56
CA GLY A 206 -103.56 -48.33 66.27
C GLY A 206 -102.54 -49.37 66.73
N GLN A 207 -101.54 -49.69 65.91
CA GLN A 207 -100.52 -50.68 66.25
C GLN A 207 -99.53 -50.18 67.31
N ALA A 208 -99.18 -48.89 67.28
CA ALA A 208 -98.40 -48.26 68.35
C ALA A 208 -99.17 -48.22 69.69
N ALA A 209 -100.46 -47.87 69.65
CA ALA A 209 -101.32 -47.89 70.84
C ALA A 209 -101.47 -49.30 71.43
N HIS A 210 -101.59 -50.33 70.59
CA HIS A 210 -101.66 -51.72 71.07
C HIS A 210 -100.37 -52.21 71.74
N ARG A 211 -99.19 -51.81 71.23
CA ARG A 211 -97.90 -52.16 71.85
C ARG A 211 -97.74 -51.49 73.21
N LEU A 212 -98.12 -50.21 73.33
CA LEU A 212 -98.11 -49.49 74.60
C LEU A 212 -99.11 -50.07 75.60
N GLY A 213 -100.31 -50.46 75.16
CA GLY A 213 -101.30 -51.13 76.00
C GLY A 213 -100.80 -52.49 76.54
N ARG A 214 -100.13 -53.29 75.72
CA ARG A 214 -99.50 -54.55 76.18
C ARG A 214 -98.38 -54.31 77.19
N LEU A 215 -97.55 -53.29 76.98
CA LEU A 215 -96.48 -52.95 77.91
C LEU A 215 -97.04 -52.52 79.27
N ALA A 216 -98.08 -51.68 79.26
CA ALA A 216 -98.77 -51.25 80.49
C ALA A 216 -99.41 -52.43 81.24
N ALA A 217 -100.05 -53.36 80.52
CA ALA A 217 -100.62 -54.56 81.12
C ALA A 217 -99.54 -55.45 81.78
N SER A 218 -98.40 -55.64 81.10
CA SER A 218 -97.26 -56.40 81.64
C SER A 218 -96.69 -55.77 82.91
N ILE A 219 -96.60 -54.44 82.98
CA ILE A 219 -96.14 -53.72 84.18
C ILE A 219 -97.12 -53.92 85.35
N VAL A 220 -98.43 -53.85 85.10
CA VAL A 220 -99.45 -54.07 86.14
C VAL A 220 -99.46 -55.52 86.64
N GLU A 221 -99.27 -56.50 85.76
CA GLU A 221 -99.12 -57.91 86.15
C GLU A 221 -97.87 -58.14 87.00
N ALA A 222 -96.74 -57.54 86.61
CA ALA A 222 -95.50 -57.60 87.39
C ALA A 222 -95.68 -56.99 88.79
N ASP A 223 -96.36 -55.84 88.91
CA ASP A 223 -96.62 -55.19 90.21
C ASP A 223 -97.56 -56.02 91.10
N ARG A 224 -98.56 -56.71 90.52
CA ARG A 224 -99.42 -57.64 91.28
C ARG A 224 -98.67 -58.88 91.75
N ALA A 225 -97.78 -59.43 90.93
CA ALA A 225 -96.98 -60.60 91.29
C ALA A 225 -96.01 -60.28 92.44
N ALA A 226 -95.49 -59.04 92.52
CA ALA A 226 -94.60 -58.60 93.58
C ALA A 226 -95.28 -58.36 94.95
N ARG A 227 -96.62 -58.33 95.02
CA ARG A 227 -97.40 -58.08 96.25
C ARG A 227 -98.02 -59.34 96.88
N ARG A 228 -97.73 -60.54 96.37
CA ARG A 228 -98.13 -61.84 96.94
C ARG A 228 -96.91 -62.60 97.42
#